data_AF-A0A2S4ZED2-F1
#
_entry.id   AF-A0A2S4ZED2-F1
#
_cell.length_a   1.000
_cell.length_b   1.000
_cell.length_c   1.000
_cell.angle_alpha   90.00
_cell.angle_beta   90.00
_cell.angle_gamma   90.00
#
_symmetry.space_group_name_H-M   'P 1'
#
loop_
_entity.id
_entity.type
_entity.pdbx_description
1 polymer ?
#
loop_
_entity_poly.entity_id
_entity_poly.type
_entity_poly.pdbx_seq_one_letter_code
_entity_poly.pdbx_strand_id
1 'polypeptide(L)'
;MTRVQARRAPVRGGELDDCLRACAVHSGKLVGSLDRRRTELAEQLRKVLVVVSTTGVTAPAPAPPTGATALLKRAVKGTAAPSSGITGELLDALLAAGNKALECGYDDELHLALRIGDTVLAHRKNSRAGWRLRARVLEALGEEQEAVAAYERYLELTTEDGFGVAARVTGLRRAAESERELLGLLRRQCPRATDFAAGPATDVWAEGLALHAAGDWAAAEPRLVGALLALAADQAPVADRQELLSQYLDLRTGIPGGDLAEVIALYAEQRRVRMRGPVADPTIGGVRWISLGEFRNQIAGKSICLIANSGRVGESGMGAEIDDYDLVVRFNSYRIDPKHTGSRTDIHTTIHKHAFNWDKPVTTRLVFGGVSGDWKHSLRNRLVPGAQQYLGDESLRWPVRNLGRLGTDAWPSIPTTGFNMSWLLDFLDVSPRLDLIGFDFYESGAYRVPEAMKLAITSVHEYTSEKAWVMDRAQSVTDMRISLR
;
A
#
# COMPACT_ATOMS: atom_id res chain seq x y z
N MET A 1 -16.58 23.34 9.94
CA MET A 1 -16.07 22.76 8.68
C MET A 1 -15.60 23.90 7.80
N THR A 2 -14.31 24.19 7.80
CA THR A 2 -13.73 25.29 7.01
C THR A 2 -12.36 24.85 6.55
N ARG A 3 -12.30 24.22 5.37
CA ARG A 3 -11.09 24.08 4.54
C ARG A 3 -11.48 23.50 3.17
N VAL A 4 -12.29 24.21 2.42
CA VAL A 4 -12.11 24.18 0.96
C VAL A 4 -11.19 25.34 0.68
N GLN A 5 -9.89 25.04 0.55
CA GLN A 5 -8.92 26.03 0.10
C GLN A 5 -9.40 26.53 -1.25
N ALA A 6 -9.69 27.84 -1.33
CA ALA A 6 -9.87 28.52 -2.59
C ALA A 6 -8.72 28.09 -3.50
N ARG A 7 -9.07 27.48 -4.64
CA ARG A 7 -8.18 26.99 -5.68
C ARG A 7 -7.18 28.11 -5.99
N ARG A 8 -6.00 28.07 -5.35
CA ARG A 8 -4.90 28.96 -5.70
C ARG A 8 -4.56 28.59 -7.13
N ALA A 9 -4.76 29.52 -8.04
CA ALA A 9 -4.32 29.41 -9.43
C ALA A 9 -2.93 28.76 -9.45
N PRO A 10 -2.65 27.83 -10.37
CA PRO A 10 -1.38 27.12 -10.40
C PRO A 10 -0.27 28.15 -10.40
N VAL A 11 0.46 28.25 -9.30
CA VAL A 11 1.65 29.08 -9.23
C VAL A 11 2.54 28.51 -10.30
N ARG A 12 2.73 29.26 -11.40
CA ARG A 12 3.64 28.90 -12.49
C ARG A 12 5.00 28.60 -11.86
N GLY A 13 5.27 27.32 -11.61
CA GLY A 13 6.57 26.85 -11.17
C GLY A 13 7.51 27.01 -12.35
N GLY A 14 8.29 28.08 -12.35
CA GLY A 14 9.18 28.40 -13.46
C GLY A 14 10.59 28.76 -13.03
N GLU A 15 10.76 29.32 -11.84
CA GLU A 15 12.06 29.88 -11.44
C GLU A 15 12.69 29.06 -10.33
N LEU A 16 13.91 28.60 -10.57
CA LEU A 16 14.74 27.87 -9.62
C LEU A 16 14.83 28.61 -8.27
N ASP A 17 14.98 29.94 -8.31
CA ASP A 17 15.11 30.78 -7.13
C ASP A 17 13.89 30.70 -6.19
N ASP A 18 12.67 30.64 -6.75
CA ASP A 18 11.45 30.49 -5.95
C ASP A 18 11.35 29.13 -5.28
N CYS A 19 11.82 28.09 -5.96
CA CYS A 19 11.90 26.74 -5.40
C CYS A 19 12.92 26.65 -4.27
N LEU A 20 14.10 27.26 -4.46
CA LEU A 20 15.14 27.32 -3.44
C LEU A 20 14.71 28.14 -2.22
N ARG A 21 14.03 29.27 -2.44
CA ARG A 21 13.39 30.05 -1.35
C ARG A 21 12.38 29.22 -0.58
N ALA A 22 11.51 28.47 -1.27
CA ALA A 22 10.56 27.58 -0.62
C ALA A 22 11.27 26.48 0.19
N CYS A 23 12.32 25.86 -0.35
CA CYS A 23 13.13 24.89 0.37
C CYS A 23 13.76 25.47 1.64
N ALA A 24 14.29 26.70 1.58
CA ALA A 24 14.87 27.41 2.72
C ALA A 24 13.82 27.67 3.82
N VAL A 25 12.65 28.20 3.43
CA VAL A 25 11.55 28.50 4.36
C VAL A 25 11.06 27.22 5.04
N HIS A 26 10.85 26.13 4.29
CA HIS A 26 10.45 24.85 4.87
C HIS A 26 11.55 24.26 5.76
N SER A 27 12.83 24.38 5.40
CA SER A 27 13.92 23.92 6.26
C SER A 27 13.89 24.58 7.64
N GLY A 28 13.63 25.89 7.70
CA GLY A 28 13.49 26.64 8.95
C GLY A 28 12.25 26.25 9.75
N LYS A 29 11.10 26.06 9.09
CA LYS A 29 9.84 25.65 9.75
C LYS A 29 9.92 24.29 10.44
N LEU A 30 10.75 23.38 9.93
CA LEU A 30 10.84 22.01 10.42
C LEU A 30 11.86 21.82 11.54
N VAL A 31 12.57 22.88 11.94
CA VAL A 31 13.50 22.86 13.07
C VAL A 31 12.73 22.57 14.36
N GLY A 32 13.16 21.55 15.10
CA GLY A 32 12.51 21.17 16.36
C GLY A 32 11.21 20.36 16.21
N SER A 33 10.87 19.91 15.00
CA SER A 33 9.76 18.97 14.79
C SER A 33 9.98 17.68 15.59
N LEU A 34 8.94 17.22 16.30
CA LEU A 34 8.91 15.93 16.99
C LEU A 34 8.63 14.76 16.02
N ASP A 35 8.13 15.06 14.82
CA ASP A 35 7.93 14.05 13.78
C ASP A 35 9.25 13.73 13.07
N ARG A 36 9.70 12.48 13.22
CA ARG A 36 10.91 11.94 12.59
C ARG A 36 10.94 12.16 11.07
N ARG A 37 9.83 12.03 10.35
CA ARG A 37 9.80 12.21 8.89
C ARG A 37 10.11 13.64 8.50
N ARG A 38 9.58 14.59 9.26
CA ARG A 38 9.87 16.03 9.11
C ARG A 38 11.31 16.38 9.49
N THR A 39 11.90 15.70 10.48
CA THR A 39 13.34 15.84 10.80
C THR A 39 14.21 15.39 9.63
N GLU A 40 13.91 14.21 9.07
CA GLU A 40 14.61 13.67 7.89
C GLU A 40 14.44 14.58 6.67
N LEU A 41 13.26 15.19 6.48
CA LEU A 41 13.04 16.21 5.45
C LEU A 41 13.90 17.46 5.67
N ALA A 42 13.94 17.97 6.90
CA ALA A 42 14.75 19.14 7.24
C ALA A 42 16.24 18.92 6.90
N GLU A 43 16.76 17.71 7.13
CA GLU A 43 18.12 17.33 6.73
C GLU A 43 18.34 17.36 5.22
N GLN A 44 17.40 16.82 4.43
CA GLN A 44 17.51 16.87 2.97
C GLN A 44 17.43 18.30 2.43
N LEU A 45 16.55 19.13 3.00
CA LEU A 45 16.47 20.55 2.65
C LEU A 45 17.76 21.29 2.99
N ARG A 46 18.42 20.99 4.12
CA ARG A 46 19.73 21.54 4.44
C ARG A 46 20.79 21.14 3.41
N LYS A 47 20.79 19.89 2.93
CA LYS A 47 21.70 19.44 1.87
C LYS A 47 21.49 20.24 0.58
N VAL A 48 20.24 20.52 0.19
CA VAL A 48 19.94 21.40 -0.96
C VAL A 48 20.59 22.77 -0.78
N LEU A 49 20.42 23.41 0.39
CA LEU A 49 20.99 24.73 0.67
C LEU A 49 22.53 24.72 0.65
N VAL A 50 23.15 23.66 1.19
CA VAL A 50 24.61 23.48 1.14
C VAL A 50 25.07 23.39 -0.32
N VAL A 51 24.46 22.54 -1.13
CA VAL A 51 24.82 22.38 -2.56
C VAL A 51 24.70 23.72 -3.30
N VAL A 52 23.65 24.49 -3.07
CA VAL A 52 23.48 25.82 -3.67
C VAL A 52 24.61 26.78 -3.26
N SER A 53 24.99 26.77 -1.98
CA SER A 53 26.06 27.63 -1.46
C SER A 53 27.45 27.27 -2.00
N THR A 54 27.71 25.99 -2.26
CA THR A 54 29.02 25.50 -2.73
C THR A 54 29.17 25.53 -4.24
N THR A 55 28.07 25.40 -5.01
CA THR A 55 28.09 25.38 -6.48
C THR A 55 27.97 26.76 -7.12
N GLY A 56 27.77 27.82 -6.33
CA GLY A 56 27.84 29.20 -6.81
C GLY A 56 26.80 29.52 -7.89
N VAL A 57 25.52 29.23 -7.63
CA VAL A 57 24.41 29.89 -8.35
C VAL A 57 24.43 31.36 -7.93
N THR A 58 25.32 32.11 -8.56
CA THR A 58 25.65 33.48 -8.17
C THR A 58 24.55 34.41 -8.65
N ALA A 59 24.03 35.19 -7.72
CA ALA A 59 23.31 36.42 -7.99
C ALA A 59 24.12 37.31 -8.97
N PRO A 60 23.47 38.13 -9.82
CA PRO A 60 24.18 38.97 -10.76
C PRO A 60 25.13 39.91 -10.02
N ALA A 61 26.42 39.87 -10.37
CA ALA A 61 27.43 40.77 -9.84
C ALA A 61 27.11 42.24 -10.22
N PRO A 62 27.44 43.23 -9.37
CA PRO A 62 27.29 44.63 -9.73
C PRO A 62 28.21 44.96 -10.92
N ALA A 63 27.72 45.82 -11.82
CA ALA A 63 28.39 46.16 -13.08
C ALA A 63 29.84 46.65 -12.84
N PRO A 64 30.84 46.17 -13.60
CA PRO A 64 32.20 46.65 -13.47
C PRO A 64 32.37 48.02 -14.16
N PRO A 65 33.35 48.84 -13.71
CA PRO A 65 33.58 50.16 -14.27
C PRO A 65 34.03 50.08 -15.72
N THR A 66 33.47 50.97 -16.54
CA THR A 66 33.77 51.15 -17.95
C THR A 66 35.22 51.55 -18.16
N GLY A 67 36.04 50.63 -18.68
CA GLY A 67 37.42 50.90 -19.08
C GLY A 67 37.82 50.04 -20.27
N ALA A 68 38.19 50.69 -21.38
CA ALA A 68 38.47 50.08 -22.68
C ALA A 68 39.67 49.11 -22.72
N THR A 69 40.38 48.90 -21.61
CA THR A 69 41.56 48.03 -21.50
C THR A 69 41.24 46.57 -21.17
N ALA A 70 39.99 46.20 -20.85
CA ALA A 70 39.61 44.81 -20.56
C ALA A 70 39.26 43.97 -21.82
N LEU A 71 39.06 44.60 -22.98
CA LEU A 71 38.62 43.92 -24.20
C LEU A 71 39.71 43.14 -24.94
N LEU A 72 40.99 43.40 -24.68
CA LEU A 72 42.11 42.77 -25.39
C LEU A 72 42.66 41.47 -24.75
N LYS A 73 42.26 41.12 -23.51
CA LYS A 73 42.64 39.84 -22.88
C LYS A 73 41.62 38.72 -23.08
N ARG A 74 40.46 38.99 -23.70
CA ARG A 74 39.37 38.00 -23.86
C ARG A 74 39.42 37.19 -25.17
N ALA A 75 40.40 37.46 -26.04
CA ALA A 75 40.53 36.77 -27.34
C ALA A 75 41.33 35.45 -27.29
N VAL A 76 41.87 35.03 -26.13
CA VAL A 76 42.66 33.79 -26.00
C VAL A 76 42.22 32.96 -24.79
N LYS A 77 40.98 32.48 -24.81
CA LYS A 77 40.53 31.20 -24.23
C LYS A 77 39.02 31.11 -24.44
N GLY A 78 38.59 30.20 -25.30
CA GLY A 78 37.19 29.80 -25.39
C GLY A 78 36.71 29.37 -24.01
N THR A 79 35.98 30.24 -23.34
CA THR A 79 35.20 29.91 -22.15
C THR A 79 33.75 29.93 -22.61
N ALA A 80 33.21 28.73 -22.79
CA ALA A 80 31.80 28.53 -23.06
C ALA A 80 30.98 29.26 -21.98
N ALA A 81 29.93 29.94 -22.39
CA ALA A 81 28.96 30.53 -21.49
C ALA A 81 28.45 29.46 -20.50
N PRO A 82 28.25 29.76 -19.20
CA PRO A 82 27.69 28.81 -18.27
C PRO A 82 26.27 28.46 -18.72
N SER A 83 25.99 27.17 -18.87
CA SER A 83 24.65 26.70 -19.20
C SER A 83 23.68 27.09 -18.08
N SER A 84 22.54 27.68 -18.45
CA SER A 84 21.47 28.13 -17.55
C SER A 84 20.65 26.98 -16.91
N GLY A 85 21.29 25.85 -16.65
CA GLY A 85 20.65 24.60 -16.21
C GLY A 85 20.99 24.22 -14.77
N ILE A 86 20.09 23.48 -14.12
CA ILE A 86 20.33 22.85 -12.82
C ILE A 86 21.50 21.85 -12.95
N THR A 87 22.53 21.99 -12.11
CA THR A 87 23.66 21.06 -12.04
C THR A 87 23.21 19.64 -11.66
N GLY A 88 24.02 18.61 -11.93
CA GLY A 88 23.67 17.24 -11.55
C GLY A 88 23.45 17.10 -10.04
N GLU A 89 24.36 17.67 -9.25
CA GLU A 89 24.29 17.63 -7.77
C GLU A 89 23.05 18.34 -7.22
N LEU A 90 22.71 19.51 -7.76
CA LEU A 90 21.52 20.25 -7.32
C LEU A 90 20.24 19.52 -7.72
N LEU A 91 20.21 18.90 -8.90
CA LEU A 91 19.09 18.05 -9.32
C LEU A 91 18.86 16.90 -8.34
N ASP A 92 19.92 16.17 -8.01
CA ASP A 92 19.83 15.01 -7.12
C ASP A 92 19.40 15.41 -5.71
N ALA A 93 19.93 16.52 -5.19
CA ALA A 93 19.54 17.08 -3.91
C ALA A 93 18.05 17.50 -3.89
N LEU A 94 17.59 18.19 -4.94
CA LEU A 94 16.18 18.57 -5.08
C LEU A 94 15.26 17.34 -5.15
N LEU A 95 15.61 16.34 -5.98
CA LEU A 95 14.83 15.10 -6.07
C LEU A 95 14.78 14.34 -4.74
N ALA A 96 15.88 14.29 -4.00
CA ALA A 96 15.92 13.66 -2.68
C ALA A 96 15.02 14.40 -1.68
N ALA A 97 15.08 15.74 -1.64
CA ALA A 97 14.21 16.56 -0.80
C ALA A 97 12.72 16.40 -1.19
N GLY A 98 12.41 16.40 -2.49
CA GLY A 98 11.04 16.21 -3.00
C GLY A 98 10.46 14.84 -2.64
N ASN A 99 11.24 13.77 -2.77
CA ASN A 99 10.78 12.43 -2.35
C ASN A 99 10.56 12.36 -0.84
N LYS A 100 11.42 12.97 -0.03
CA LYS A 100 11.26 13.00 1.43
C LYS A 100 10.07 13.87 1.86
N ALA A 101 9.79 14.95 1.13
CA ALA A 101 8.61 15.78 1.34
C ALA A 101 7.31 15.02 1.04
N LEU A 102 7.29 14.25 -0.05
CA LEU A 102 6.21 13.31 -0.35
C LEU A 102 6.00 12.25 0.76
N GLU A 103 7.07 11.70 1.33
CA GLU A 103 6.98 10.72 2.43
C GLU A 103 6.36 11.28 3.73
N CYS A 104 6.46 12.60 3.94
CA CYS A 104 5.82 13.26 5.08
C CYS A 104 4.29 13.21 4.96
N GLY A 105 3.76 13.41 3.75
CA GLY A 105 2.33 13.23 3.44
C GLY A 105 1.38 14.30 3.97
N TYR A 106 1.90 15.42 4.48
CA TYR A 106 1.11 16.59 4.89
C TYR A 106 0.98 17.60 3.74
N ASP A 107 -0.12 18.36 3.68
CA ASP A 107 -0.43 19.30 2.58
C ASP A 107 0.73 20.25 2.23
N ASP A 108 1.30 20.92 3.24
CA ASP A 108 2.39 21.88 3.06
C ASP A 108 3.61 21.23 2.38
N GLU A 109 4.00 20.03 2.84
CA GLU A 109 5.10 19.26 2.29
C GLU A 109 4.78 18.65 0.91
N LEU A 110 3.53 18.24 0.65
CA LEU A 110 3.09 17.79 -0.67
C LEU A 110 3.17 18.92 -1.70
N HIS A 111 2.75 20.14 -1.34
CA HIS A 111 2.88 21.31 -2.19
C HIS A 111 4.35 21.70 -2.43
N LEU A 112 5.22 21.55 -1.44
CA LEU A 112 6.67 21.71 -1.63
C LEU A 112 7.22 20.67 -2.61
N ALA A 113 6.83 19.39 -2.46
CA ALA A 113 7.26 18.31 -3.34
C ALA A 113 6.82 18.54 -4.79
N LEU A 114 5.59 19.03 -4.99
CA LEU A 114 5.06 19.37 -6.32
C LEU A 114 5.88 20.50 -6.94
N ARG A 115 6.12 21.58 -6.18
CA ARG A 115 6.95 22.71 -6.64
C ARG A 115 8.35 22.24 -7.05
N ILE A 116 8.98 21.37 -6.27
CA ILE A 116 10.28 20.79 -6.58
C ILE A 116 10.22 20.00 -7.89
N GLY A 117 9.23 19.11 -8.04
CA GLY A 117 9.03 18.33 -9.27
C GLY A 117 8.89 19.21 -10.51
N ASP A 118 8.12 20.29 -10.38
CA ASP A 118 7.84 21.23 -11.46
C ASP A 118 9.08 22.03 -11.87
N THR A 119 9.85 22.51 -10.89
CA THR A 119 11.14 23.16 -11.15
C THR A 119 12.12 22.21 -11.84
N VAL A 120 12.20 20.96 -11.37
CA VAL A 120 13.05 19.95 -12.02
C VAL A 120 12.65 19.75 -13.48
N LEU A 121 11.34 19.64 -13.77
CA LEU A 121 10.83 19.42 -15.13
C LEU A 121 10.95 20.66 -16.02
N ALA A 122 10.87 21.88 -15.45
CA ALA A 122 11.10 23.11 -16.18
C ALA A 122 12.53 23.18 -16.75
N HIS A 123 13.53 22.77 -15.96
CA HIS A 123 14.94 22.77 -16.37
C HIS A 123 15.40 21.47 -17.05
N ARG A 124 14.78 20.33 -16.75
CA ARG A 124 15.08 19.01 -17.35
C ARG A 124 13.79 18.28 -17.72
N LYS A 125 13.22 18.67 -18.86
CA LYS A 125 11.94 18.15 -19.39
C LYS A 125 11.90 16.63 -19.55
N ASN A 126 13.04 15.98 -19.78
CA ASN A 126 13.15 14.53 -19.96
C ASN A 126 13.62 13.81 -18.67
N SER A 127 13.50 14.46 -17.50
CA SER A 127 13.85 13.84 -16.22
C SER A 127 12.81 12.78 -15.84
N ARG A 128 13.15 11.50 -16.05
CA ARG A 128 12.34 10.35 -15.60
C ARG A 128 11.99 10.45 -14.11
N ALA A 129 12.99 10.77 -13.28
CA ALA A 129 12.80 10.91 -11.83
C ALA A 129 11.88 12.10 -11.49
N GLY A 130 11.96 13.20 -12.24
CA GLY A 130 11.07 14.36 -12.11
C GLY A 130 9.62 14.04 -12.42
N TRP A 131 9.35 13.38 -13.55
CA TRP A 131 8.00 12.96 -13.93
C TRP A 131 7.39 11.98 -12.92
N ARG A 132 8.19 11.00 -12.45
CA ARG A 132 7.74 10.05 -11.43
C ARG A 132 7.45 10.72 -10.08
N LEU A 133 8.27 11.70 -9.67
CA LEU A 133 8.02 12.49 -8.46
C LEU A 133 6.72 13.29 -8.60
N ARG A 134 6.57 14.06 -9.69
CA ARG A 134 5.35 14.84 -9.97
C ARG A 134 4.10 13.96 -9.94
N ALA A 135 4.13 12.82 -10.63
CA ALA A 135 2.99 11.89 -10.68
C ALA A 135 2.58 11.38 -9.30
N ARG A 136 3.53 10.92 -8.47
CA ARG A 136 3.27 10.43 -7.11
C ARG A 136 2.73 11.52 -6.17
N VAL A 137 3.19 12.76 -6.35
CA VAL A 137 2.72 13.90 -5.55
C VAL A 137 1.30 14.29 -5.95
N LEU A 138 1.00 14.38 -7.24
CA LEU A 138 -0.35 14.65 -7.74
C LEU A 138 -1.33 13.56 -7.30
N GLU A 139 -0.89 12.30 -7.33
CA GLU A 139 -1.66 11.19 -6.81
C GLU A 139 -1.96 11.33 -5.30
N ALA A 140 -0.96 11.70 -4.50
CA ALA A 140 -1.13 11.93 -3.07
C ALA A 140 -2.05 13.13 -2.76
N LEU A 141 -2.03 14.16 -3.61
CA LEU A 141 -2.94 15.32 -3.55
C LEU A 141 -4.35 14.99 -4.06
N GLY A 142 -4.57 13.81 -4.64
CA GLY A 142 -5.86 13.41 -5.22
C GLY A 142 -6.14 13.98 -6.61
N GLU A 143 -5.15 14.58 -7.27
CA GLU A 143 -5.21 15.15 -8.62
C GLU A 143 -5.00 14.05 -9.68
N GLU A 144 -5.96 13.12 -9.76
CA GLU A 144 -5.79 11.85 -10.48
C GLU A 144 -5.52 12.01 -11.98
N GLN A 145 -6.22 12.90 -12.68
CA GLN A 145 -6.05 13.06 -14.13
C GLN A 145 -4.63 13.55 -14.46
N GLU A 146 -4.15 14.53 -13.69
CA GLU A 146 -2.80 15.05 -13.84
C GLU A 146 -1.74 14.02 -13.42
N ALA A 147 -2.03 13.22 -12.38
CA ALA A 147 -1.15 12.13 -11.95
C ALA A 147 -0.99 11.07 -13.05
N VAL A 148 -2.09 10.65 -13.69
CA VAL A 148 -2.06 9.72 -14.83
C VAL A 148 -1.24 10.31 -15.97
N ALA A 149 -1.49 11.56 -16.37
CA ALA A 149 -0.74 12.20 -17.44
C ALA A 149 0.77 12.27 -17.13
N ALA A 150 1.15 12.58 -15.88
CA ALA A 150 2.54 12.61 -15.46
C ALA A 150 3.19 11.20 -15.44
N TYR A 151 2.45 10.16 -15.06
CA TYR A 151 2.91 8.78 -15.14
C TYR A 151 3.10 8.30 -16.58
N GLU A 152 2.23 8.68 -17.50
CA GLU A 152 2.38 8.36 -18.92
C GLU A 152 3.62 9.02 -19.51
N ARG A 153 3.88 10.29 -19.18
CA ARG A 153 5.16 10.94 -19.54
C ARG A 153 6.38 10.22 -18.98
N TYR A 154 6.29 9.68 -17.77
CA TYR A 154 7.37 8.85 -17.22
C TYR A 154 7.56 7.56 -18.05
N LEU A 155 6.48 6.87 -18.41
CA LEU A 155 6.52 5.64 -19.19
C LEU A 155 7.07 5.85 -20.60
N GLU A 156 6.70 6.95 -21.27
CA GLU A 156 7.25 7.33 -22.58
C GLU A 156 8.78 7.48 -22.58
N LEU A 157 9.35 7.85 -21.42
CA LEU A 157 10.79 8.08 -21.27
C LEU A 157 11.55 6.84 -20.77
N THR A 158 10.86 5.73 -20.45
CA THR A 158 11.45 4.54 -19.83
C THR A 158 11.28 3.31 -20.72
N THR A 159 12.33 2.49 -20.83
CA THR A 159 12.30 1.24 -21.60
C THR A 159 11.79 0.05 -20.79
N GLU A 160 12.00 0.07 -19.47
CA GLU A 160 11.54 -0.97 -18.53
C GLU A 160 10.76 -0.35 -17.37
N ASP A 161 9.54 -0.82 -17.15
CA ASP A 161 8.70 -0.38 -16.04
C ASP A 161 9.08 -1.07 -14.72
N GLY A 162 10.30 -0.79 -14.23
CA GLY A 162 10.83 -1.36 -12.99
C GLY A 162 10.05 -0.97 -11.72
N PHE A 163 9.14 -0.01 -11.80
CA PHE A 163 8.30 0.46 -10.69
C PHE A 163 6.83 0.04 -10.81
N GLY A 164 6.43 -0.67 -11.87
CA GLY A 164 5.04 -1.08 -12.10
C GLY A 164 4.07 0.09 -12.31
N VAL A 165 4.54 1.19 -12.89
CA VAL A 165 3.76 2.39 -13.18
C VAL A 165 2.67 2.14 -14.23
N ALA A 166 2.91 1.30 -15.24
CA ALA A 166 1.90 0.96 -16.24
C ALA A 166 0.69 0.28 -15.60
N ALA A 167 0.94 -0.67 -14.69
CA ALA A 167 -0.11 -1.23 -13.86
C ALA A 167 -0.77 -0.12 -13.03
N ARG A 168 -0.02 0.74 -12.33
CA ARG A 168 -0.63 1.81 -11.52
C ARG A 168 -1.58 2.70 -12.33
N VAL A 169 -1.18 3.13 -13.53
CA VAL A 169 -2.00 3.95 -14.45
C VAL A 169 -3.30 3.26 -14.83
N THR A 170 -3.25 1.97 -15.19
CA THR A 170 -4.45 1.18 -15.53
C THR A 170 -5.46 1.17 -14.39
N GLY A 171 -5.02 1.18 -13.12
CA GLY A 171 -5.93 1.11 -11.98
C GLY A 171 -6.51 2.45 -11.64
N LEU A 172 -5.74 3.53 -11.76
CA LEU A 172 -6.28 4.88 -11.65
C LEU A 172 -7.38 5.09 -12.72
N ARG A 173 -7.15 4.63 -13.95
CA ARG A 173 -8.16 4.66 -15.02
C ARG A 173 -9.41 3.84 -14.69
N ARG A 174 -9.23 2.60 -14.24
CA ARG A 174 -10.36 1.72 -13.89
C ARG A 174 -11.14 2.26 -12.69
N ALA A 175 -10.46 2.80 -11.68
CA ALA A 175 -11.11 3.45 -10.56
C ALA A 175 -11.91 4.69 -10.99
N ALA A 176 -11.35 5.53 -11.85
CA ALA A 176 -12.06 6.68 -12.42
C ALA A 176 -13.27 6.25 -13.24
N GLU A 177 -13.20 5.13 -13.95
CA GLU A 177 -14.31 4.55 -14.71
C GLU A 177 -15.42 4.04 -13.78
N SER A 178 -15.11 3.22 -12.78
CA SER A 178 -16.08 2.75 -11.79
C SER A 178 -16.75 3.90 -11.05
N GLU A 179 -16.02 4.99 -10.78
CA GLU A 179 -16.60 6.22 -10.21
C GLU A 179 -17.62 6.87 -11.14
N ARG A 180 -17.31 6.99 -12.43
CA ARG A 180 -18.24 7.53 -13.44
C ARG A 180 -19.47 6.65 -13.59
N GLU A 181 -19.30 5.33 -13.62
CA GLU A 181 -20.40 4.36 -13.66
C GLU A 181 -21.31 4.51 -12.45
N LEU A 182 -20.73 4.61 -11.25
CA LEU A 182 -21.44 4.81 -10.00
C LEU A 182 -22.25 6.11 -10.01
N LEU A 183 -21.61 7.23 -10.34
CA LEU A 183 -22.28 8.53 -10.38
C LEU A 183 -23.36 8.57 -11.47
N GLY A 184 -23.14 7.90 -12.60
CA GLY A 184 -24.13 7.71 -13.64
C GLY A 184 -25.35 6.90 -13.16
N LEU A 185 -25.13 5.86 -12.35
CA LEU A 185 -26.20 5.09 -11.72
C LEU A 185 -26.98 5.93 -10.71
N LEU A 186 -26.30 6.66 -9.82
CA LEU A 186 -26.95 7.57 -8.88
C LEU A 186 -27.79 8.64 -9.59
N ARG A 187 -27.29 9.19 -10.70
CA ARG A 187 -28.03 10.15 -11.52
C ARG A 187 -29.31 9.55 -12.13
N ARG A 188 -29.26 8.28 -12.56
CA ARG A 188 -30.45 7.57 -13.08
C ARG A 188 -31.47 7.25 -11.98
N GLN A 189 -30.98 6.84 -10.81
CA GLN A 189 -31.82 6.52 -9.65
C GLN A 189 -32.44 7.78 -9.02
N CYS A 190 -31.76 8.91 -9.09
CA CYS A 190 -32.23 10.21 -8.60
C CYS A 190 -32.16 11.31 -9.68
N PRO A 191 -33.09 11.33 -10.65
CA PRO A 191 -33.04 12.29 -11.77
C PRO A 191 -33.03 13.77 -11.36
N ARG A 192 -33.76 14.09 -10.27
CA ARG A 192 -33.85 15.43 -9.66
C ARG A 192 -32.49 15.95 -9.16
N ALA A 193 -31.49 15.09 -9.02
CA ALA A 193 -30.15 15.52 -8.62
C ALA A 193 -29.50 16.45 -9.65
N THR A 194 -29.91 16.35 -10.92
CA THR A 194 -29.39 17.21 -12.00
C THR A 194 -29.67 18.70 -11.73
N ASP A 195 -30.78 19.03 -11.07
CA ASP A 195 -31.16 20.41 -10.74
C ASP A 195 -30.19 21.06 -9.74
N PHE A 196 -29.49 20.23 -8.96
CA PHE A 196 -28.56 20.65 -7.90
C PHE A 196 -27.09 20.49 -8.28
N ALA A 197 -26.79 19.99 -9.48
CA ALA A 197 -25.43 19.73 -9.95
C ALA A 197 -24.69 20.99 -10.47
N ALA A 198 -25.37 22.14 -10.54
CA ALA A 198 -24.81 23.40 -11.06
C ALA A 198 -24.40 24.40 -9.96
N GLY A 199 -24.73 24.13 -8.70
CA GLY A 199 -24.41 25.01 -7.55
C GLY A 199 -23.10 24.65 -6.86
N PRO A 200 -22.60 25.49 -5.92
CA PRO A 200 -21.45 25.15 -5.09
C PRO A 200 -21.71 23.87 -4.31
N ALA A 201 -20.93 22.82 -4.59
CA ALA A 201 -21.20 21.48 -4.07
C ALA A 201 -21.26 21.44 -2.53
N THR A 202 -20.44 22.24 -1.84
CA THR A 202 -20.45 22.31 -0.37
C THR A 202 -21.74 22.87 0.21
N ASP A 203 -22.30 23.90 -0.42
CA ASP A 203 -23.52 24.55 0.05
C ASP A 203 -24.73 23.64 -0.20
N VAL A 204 -24.80 23.07 -1.40
CA VAL A 204 -25.82 22.08 -1.77
C VAL A 204 -25.77 20.85 -0.87
N TRP A 205 -24.58 20.35 -0.55
CA TRP A 205 -24.39 19.24 0.37
C TRP A 205 -24.89 19.58 1.78
N ALA A 206 -24.53 20.77 2.30
CA ALA A 206 -24.97 21.23 3.61
C ALA A 206 -26.50 21.35 3.70
N GLU A 207 -27.16 21.87 2.67
CA GLU A 207 -28.63 21.89 2.58
C GLU A 207 -29.21 20.47 2.60
N GLY A 208 -28.61 19.54 1.86
CA GLY A 208 -29.03 18.13 1.85
C GLY A 208 -28.95 17.49 3.24
N LEU A 209 -27.85 17.74 3.98
CA LEU A 209 -27.69 17.25 5.35
C LEU A 209 -28.73 17.86 6.31
N ALA A 210 -29.03 19.15 6.16
CA ALA A 210 -30.05 19.83 6.98
C ALA A 210 -31.46 19.24 6.74
N LEU A 211 -31.82 18.96 5.48
CA LEU A 211 -33.08 18.33 5.13
C LEU A 211 -33.17 16.89 5.64
N HIS A 212 -32.08 16.12 5.54
CA HIS A 212 -32.01 14.78 6.13
C HIS A 212 -32.19 14.83 7.66
N ALA A 213 -31.54 15.77 8.35
CA ALA A 213 -31.70 15.94 9.79
C ALA A 213 -33.14 16.34 10.19
N ALA A 214 -33.87 17.02 9.30
CA ALA A 214 -35.30 17.32 9.46
C ALA A 214 -36.22 16.15 9.09
N GLY A 215 -35.68 15.01 8.63
CA GLY A 215 -36.43 13.82 8.22
C GLY A 215 -36.97 13.86 6.78
N ASP A 216 -36.64 14.88 5.99
CA ASP A 216 -37.09 15.02 4.61
C ASP A 216 -36.08 14.39 3.62
N TRP A 217 -36.07 13.06 3.57
CA TRP A 217 -35.20 12.32 2.65
C TRP A 217 -35.48 12.65 1.18
N ALA A 218 -36.76 12.84 0.82
CA ALA A 218 -37.18 13.08 -0.55
C ALA A 218 -36.64 14.41 -1.12
N ALA A 219 -36.42 15.41 -0.26
CA ALA A 219 -35.74 16.66 -0.62
C ALA A 219 -34.22 16.60 -0.43
N ALA A 220 -33.73 15.78 0.50
CA ALA A 220 -32.30 15.63 0.80
C ALA A 220 -31.53 14.88 -0.29
N GLU A 221 -32.02 13.71 -0.72
CA GLU A 221 -31.32 12.81 -1.66
C GLU A 221 -30.91 13.50 -2.97
N PRO A 222 -31.78 14.29 -3.65
CA PRO A 222 -31.39 15.03 -4.85
C PRO A 222 -30.24 16.02 -4.62
N ARG A 223 -30.17 16.67 -3.46
CA ARG A 223 -29.10 17.63 -3.15
C ARG A 223 -27.78 16.92 -2.86
N LEU A 224 -27.82 15.85 -2.06
CA LEU A 224 -26.63 15.06 -1.77
C LEU A 224 -26.02 14.46 -3.05
N VAL A 225 -26.85 13.84 -3.89
CA VAL A 225 -26.40 13.31 -5.19
C VAL A 225 -25.97 14.44 -6.12
N GLY A 226 -26.68 15.56 -6.16
CA GLY A 226 -26.34 16.73 -6.99
C GLY A 226 -24.97 17.31 -6.64
N ALA A 227 -24.65 17.42 -5.36
CA ALA A 227 -23.34 17.86 -4.90
C ALA A 227 -22.21 16.88 -5.27
N LEU A 228 -22.43 15.57 -5.22
CA LEU A 228 -21.47 14.57 -5.71
C LEU A 228 -21.20 14.74 -7.22
N LEU A 229 -22.26 14.99 -8.00
CA LEU A 229 -22.15 15.26 -9.44
C LEU A 229 -21.38 16.56 -9.70
N ALA A 230 -21.63 17.62 -8.93
CA ALA A 230 -20.93 18.89 -9.02
C ALA A 230 -19.42 18.73 -8.72
N LEU A 231 -19.06 18.02 -7.64
CA LEU A 231 -17.65 17.75 -7.32
C LEU A 231 -16.92 16.97 -8.41
N ALA A 232 -17.61 16.00 -9.02
CA ALA A 232 -17.04 15.23 -10.11
C ALA A 232 -16.84 16.10 -11.37
N ALA A 233 -17.78 16.99 -11.68
CA ALA A 233 -17.68 17.93 -12.79
C ALA A 233 -16.54 18.93 -12.60
N ASP A 234 -16.36 19.43 -11.37
CA ASP A 234 -15.28 20.36 -10.99
C ASP A 234 -13.91 19.68 -10.87
N GLN A 235 -13.86 18.36 -11.00
CA GLN A 235 -12.67 17.54 -10.79
C GLN A 235 -12.04 17.76 -9.42
N ALA A 236 -12.87 17.96 -8.37
CA ALA A 236 -12.39 18.12 -7.00
C ALA A 236 -11.50 16.94 -6.58
N PRO A 237 -10.54 17.09 -5.65
CA PRO A 237 -9.64 16.01 -5.25
C PRO A 237 -10.36 14.69 -4.96
N VAL A 238 -9.77 13.58 -5.39
CA VAL A 238 -10.37 12.24 -5.20
C VAL A 238 -10.77 11.99 -3.75
N ALA A 239 -9.96 12.42 -2.77
CA ALA A 239 -10.23 12.21 -1.36
C ALA A 239 -11.57 12.84 -0.93
N ASP A 240 -11.81 14.09 -1.34
CA ASP A 240 -13.05 14.82 -1.03
C ASP A 240 -14.27 14.13 -1.63
N ARG A 241 -14.16 13.68 -2.89
CA ARG A 241 -15.25 12.94 -3.56
C ARG A 241 -15.54 11.61 -2.86
N GLN A 242 -14.51 10.90 -2.43
CA GLN A 242 -14.64 9.62 -1.72
C GLN A 242 -15.22 9.78 -0.32
N GLU A 243 -14.86 10.86 0.38
CA GLU A 243 -15.41 11.18 1.70
C GLU A 243 -16.92 11.43 1.60
N LEU A 244 -17.36 12.31 0.69
CA LEU A 244 -18.78 12.61 0.52
C LEU A 244 -19.54 11.39 0.00
N LEU A 245 -18.96 10.61 -0.91
CA LEU A 245 -19.61 9.39 -1.39
C LEU A 245 -19.77 8.35 -0.28
N SER A 246 -18.77 8.19 0.60
CA SER A 246 -18.88 7.32 1.78
C SER A 246 -19.99 7.79 2.70
N GLN A 247 -20.03 9.10 3.01
CA GLN A 247 -21.05 9.69 3.86
C GLN A 247 -22.46 9.52 3.25
N TYR A 248 -22.62 9.69 1.93
CA TYR A 248 -23.89 9.45 1.25
C TYR A 248 -24.37 8.00 1.44
N LEU A 249 -23.48 7.02 1.24
CA LEU A 249 -23.83 5.60 1.38
C LEU A 249 -24.21 5.27 2.82
N ASP A 250 -23.49 5.81 3.80
CA ASP A 250 -23.83 5.64 5.21
C ASP A 250 -25.24 6.18 5.53
N LEU A 251 -25.57 7.38 5.05
CA LEU A 251 -26.93 7.94 5.19
C LEU A 251 -27.99 7.09 4.49
N ARG A 252 -27.70 6.64 3.26
CA ARG A 252 -28.65 5.91 2.42
C ARG A 252 -28.95 4.51 2.95
N THR A 253 -27.99 3.83 3.57
CA THR A 253 -28.18 2.49 4.16
C THR A 253 -29.14 2.50 5.35
N GLY A 254 -29.32 3.65 6.01
CA GLY A 254 -30.32 3.83 7.07
C GLY A 254 -31.76 4.00 6.55
N ILE A 255 -31.98 4.13 5.23
CA ILE A 255 -33.29 4.38 4.62
C ILE A 255 -33.85 3.08 4.01
N PRO A 256 -35.02 2.59 4.46
CA PRO A 256 -35.64 1.36 3.94
C PRO A 256 -35.99 1.44 2.43
N GLY A 257 -35.91 0.31 1.73
CA GLY A 257 -36.55 0.12 0.42
C GLY A 257 -35.76 0.53 -0.83
N GLY A 258 -34.47 0.84 -0.72
CA GLY A 258 -33.60 1.08 -1.89
C GLY A 258 -32.66 -0.09 -2.18
N ASP A 259 -32.61 -0.57 -3.43
CA ASP A 259 -31.56 -1.48 -3.87
C ASP A 259 -30.26 -0.70 -4.13
N LEU A 260 -29.27 -0.90 -3.25
CA LEU A 260 -27.94 -0.31 -3.33
C LEU A 260 -26.88 -1.31 -3.76
N ALA A 261 -27.24 -2.56 -4.09
CA ALA A 261 -26.27 -3.62 -4.31
C ALA A 261 -25.26 -3.26 -5.40
N GLU A 262 -25.73 -2.72 -6.53
CA GLU A 262 -24.89 -2.29 -7.64
C GLU A 262 -24.02 -1.06 -7.29
N VAL A 263 -24.59 -0.07 -6.57
CA VAL A 263 -23.86 1.12 -6.11
C VAL A 263 -22.73 0.72 -5.14
N ILE A 264 -23.03 -0.15 -4.18
CA ILE A 264 -22.06 -0.65 -3.20
C ILE A 264 -20.98 -1.48 -3.90
N ALA A 265 -21.33 -2.30 -4.89
CA ALA A 265 -20.37 -3.06 -5.68
C ALA A 265 -19.39 -2.16 -6.42
N LEU A 266 -19.90 -1.12 -7.11
CA LEU A 266 -19.06 -0.14 -7.83
C LEU A 266 -18.18 0.65 -6.86
N TYR A 267 -18.71 1.06 -5.71
CA TYR A 267 -17.95 1.75 -4.66
C TYR A 267 -16.83 0.86 -4.10
N ALA A 268 -17.14 -0.38 -3.78
CA ALA A 268 -16.18 -1.35 -3.24
C ALA A 268 -15.08 -1.66 -4.27
N GLU A 269 -15.43 -1.81 -5.55
CA GLU A 269 -14.46 -2.05 -6.62
C GLU A 269 -13.55 -0.84 -6.83
N GLN A 270 -14.13 0.37 -6.91
CA GLN A 270 -13.37 1.60 -7.00
C GLN A 270 -12.36 1.71 -5.84
N ARG A 271 -12.81 1.52 -4.59
CA ARG A 271 -11.97 1.61 -3.40
C ARG A 271 -10.88 0.53 -3.40
N ARG A 272 -11.21 -0.69 -3.81
CA ARG A 272 -10.26 -1.82 -3.93
C ARG A 272 -9.15 -1.50 -4.93
N VAL A 273 -9.50 -1.04 -6.13
CA VAL A 273 -8.54 -0.70 -7.19
C VAL A 273 -7.64 0.47 -6.78
N ARG A 274 -8.18 1.50 -6.12
CA ARG A 274 -7.38 2.65 -5.62
C ARG A 274 -6.38 2.22 -4.54
N MET A 275 -6.84 1.46 -3.55
CA MET A 275 -6.02 1.01 -2.42
C MET A 275 -4.97 -0.04 -2.81
N ARG A 276 -5.28 -0.91 -3.78
CA ARG A 276 -4.45 -2.07 -4.13
C ARG A 276 -3.70 -1.92 -5.47
N GLY A 277 -4.00 -0.88 -6.28
CA GLY A 277 -3.65 -0.83 -7.70
C GLY A 277 -4.56 -1.75 -8.52
N PRO A 278 -4.59 -1.67 -9.87
CA PRO A 278 -5.29 -2.73 -10.59
C PRO A 278 -4.48 -4.00 -10.40
N VAL A 279 -5.18 -5.07 -10.11
CA VAL A 279 -4.61 -6.39 -10.33
C VAL A 279 -5.06 -6.75 -11.72
N ALA A 280 -4.10 -6.94 -12.63
CA ALA A 280 -4.43 -7.47 -13.95
C ALA A 280 -5.19 -8.78 -13.73
N ASP A 281 -6.40 -8.86 -14.24
CA ASP A 281 -7.19 -10.08 -14.32
C ASP A 281 -6.73 -10.83 -15.59
N PRO A 282 -6.28 -12.10 -15.51
CA PRO A 282 -6.22 -12.93 -14.32
C PRO A 282 -4.98 -12.64 -13.48
N THR A 283 -5.25 -12.37 -12.21
CA THR A 283 -4.33 -12.28 -11.07
C THR A 283 -3.30 -13.42 -11.13
N ILE A 284 -2.11 -13.21 -11.69
CA ILE A 284 -1.02 -14.22 -11.71
C ILE A 284 -1.60 -15.63 -12.01
N GLY A 285 -2.24 -15.78 -13.17
CA GLY A 285 -2.74 -17.06 -13.67
C GLY A 285 -3.70 -17.82 -12.74
N GLY A 286 -4.95 -17.36 -12.66
CA GLY A 286 -6.07 -18.16 -12.13
C GLY A 286 -6.19 -18.24 -10.60
N VAL A 287 -5.47 -17.39 -9.85
CA VAL A 287 -5.50 -17.37 -8.38
C VAL A 287 -6.59 -16.46 -7.86
N ARG A 288 -7.49 -16.97 -7.02
CA ARG A 288 -8.54 -16.19 -6.34
C ARG A 288 -8.03 -15.63 -5.01
N TRP A 289 -8.13 -14.32 -4.82
CA TRP A 289 -7.81 -13.72 -3.53
C TRP A 289 -8.93 -13.98 -2.52
N ILE A 290 -8.57 -14.26 -1.28
CA ILE A 290 -9.53 -14.46 -0.19
C ILE A 290 -9.19 -13.57 1.00
N SER A 291 -10.22 -12.95 1.55
CA SER A 291 -10.20 -12.20 2.81
C SER A 291 -10.31 -13.13 4.02
N LEU A 292 -10.15 -12.56 5.22
CA LEU A 292 -10.37 -13.27 6.49
C LEU A 292 -11.73 -13.98 6.54
N GLY A 293 -12.81 -13.32 6.12
CA GLY A 293 -14.16 -13.89 6.16
C GLY A 293 -14.32 -15.07 5.19
N GLU A 294 -13.78 -14.94 3.98
CA GLU A 294 -13.81 -16.03 2.98
C GLU A 294 -12.95 -17.22 3.43
N PHE A 295 -11.78 -16.95 4.03
CA PHE A 295 -10.96 -18.00 4.61
C PHE A 295 -11.68 -18.72 5.77
N ARG A 296 -12.33 -17.98 6.67
CA ARG A 296 -13.16 -18.56 7.74
C ARG A 296 -14.22 -19.51 7.17
N ASN A 297 -14.91 -19.11 6.10
CA ASN A 297 -15.92 -19.94 5.46
C ASN A 297 -15.33 -21.20 4.81
N GLN A 298 -14.12 -21.14 4.25
CA GLN A 298 -13.46 -22.31 3.65
C GLN A 298 -13.10 -23.39 4.67
N ILE A 299 -12.80 -23.01 5.91
CA ILE A 299 -12.31 -23.91 6.96
C ILE A 299 -13.39 -24.34 7.97
N ALA A 300 -14.56 -23.70 7.95
CA ALA A 300 -15.62 -23.96 8.90
C ALA A 300 -16.13 -25.41 8.82
N GLY A 301 -16.30 -26.04 9.98
CA GLY A 301 -16.76 -27.43 10.12
C GLY A 301 -15.73 -28.50 9.77
N LYS A 302 -14.52 -28.12 9.32
CA LYS A 302 -13.49 -29.07 8.88
C LYS A 302 -12.48 -29.37 9.99
N SER A 303 -12.04 -30.62 10.06
CA SER A 303 -10.90 -31.04 10.86
C SER A 303 -9.59 -30.53 10.26
N ILE A 304 -8.70 -29.99 11.10
CA ILE A 304 -7.45 -29.39 10.64
C ILE A 304 -6.28 -29.96 11.42
N CYS A 305 -5.22 -30.38 10.72
CA CYS A 305 -3.93 -30.66 11.32
C CYS A 305 -2.85 -29.68 10.84
N LEU A 306 -2.04 -29.19 11.78
CA LEU A 306 -0.83 -28.40 11.51
C LEU A 306 0.38 -29.31 11.69
N ILE A 307 1.26 -29.37 10.70
CA ILE A 307 2.43 -30.27 10.75
C ILE A 307 3.69 -29.46 10.96
N ALA A 308 4.37 -29.68 12.09
CA ALA A 308 5.65 -29.03 12.38
C ALA A 308 6.76 -29.52 11.44
N ASN A 309 7.76 -28.66 11.24
CA ASN A 309 9.01 -29.03 10.57
C ASN A 309 10.05 -29.58 11.57
N SER A 310 9.63 -30.47 12.48
CA SER A 310 10.48 -31.04 13.55
C SER A 310 11.04 -32.41 13.16
N GLY A 311 12.23 -32.77 13.63
CA GLY A 311 12.85 -34.09 13.45
C GLY A 311 11.92 -35.25 13.83
N ARG A 312 11.17 -35.08 14.93
CA ARG A 312 10.22 -36.04 15.49
C ARG A 312 9.17 -36.54 14.49
N VAL A 313 8.65 -35.65 13.63
CA VAL A 313 7.69 -36.06 12.59
C VAL A 313 8.34 -37.02 11.60
N GLY A 314 9.61 -36.78 11.24
CA GLY A 314 10.40 -37.59 10.30
C GLY A 314 10.64 -39.03 10.74
N GLU A 315 10.31 -39.39 11.99
CA GLU A 315 10.48 -40.73 12.55
C GLU A 315 9.13 -41.38 12.96
N SER A 316 8.02 -40.66 12.79
CA SER A 316 6.74 -40.97 13.45
C SER A 316 5.86 -42.06 12.83
N GLY A 317 5.86 -42.22 11.50
CA GLY A 317 4.91 -43.09 10.80
C GLY A 317 3.47 -42.52 10.71
N MET A 318 3.28 -41.23 11.02
CA MET A 318 1.97 -40.57 11.10
C MET A 318 1.29 -40.31 9.76
N GLY A 319 1.90 -40.68 8.63
CA GLY A 319 1.49 -40.16 7.33
C GLY A 319 0.05 -40.48 6.94
N ALA A 320 -0.43 -41.69 7.24
CA ALA A 320 -1.81 -42.08 6.97
C ALA A 320 -2.81 -41.29 7.84
N GLU A 321 -2.50 -41.08 9.13
CA GLU A 321 -3.38 -40.34 10.04
C GLU A 321 -3.41 -38.85 9.71
N ILE A 322 -2.30 -38.29 9.24
CA ILE A 322 -2.24 -36.91 8.74
C ILE A 322 -3.14 -36.72 7.51
N ASP A 323 -3.10 -37.66 6.56
CA ASP A 323 -3.87 -37.54 5.32
C ASP A 323 -5.39 -37.76 5.53
N ASP A 324 -5.81 -38.23 6.71
CA ASP A 324 -7.21 -38.44 7.10
C ASP A 324 -7.94 -37.15 7.55
N TYR A 325 -7.21 -36.05 7.79
CA TYR A 325 -7.83 -34.76 8.11
C TYR A 325 -8.47 -34.12 6.86
N ASP A 326 -9.51 -33.31 7.07
CA ASP A 326 -10.13 -32.55 5.98
C ASP A 326 -9.13 -31.55 5.38
N LEU A 327 -8.33 -30.89 6.23
CA LEU A 327 -7.33 -29.90 5.82
C LEU A 327 -5.97 -30.15 6.48
N VAL A 328 -4.95 -30.28 5.64
CA VAL A 328 -3.55 -30.43 6.06
C VAL A 328 -2.79 -29.11 5.86
N VAL A 329 -2.28 -28.55 6.95
CA VAL A 329 -1.53 -27.29 6.96
C VAL A 329 -0.03 -27.53 7.14
N ARG A 330 0.78 -26.92 6.27
CA ARG A 330 2.25 -27.01 6.33
C ARG A 330 2.92 -25.64 6.32
N PHE A 331 4.18 -25.60 6.75
CA PHE A 331 4.93 -24.37 6.97
C PHE A 331 6.19 -24.28 6.12
N ASN A 332 6.37 -23.17 5.42
CA ASN A 332 7.63 -22.77 4.78
C ASN A 332 8.27 -23.92 3.96
N SER A 333 9.41 -24.39 4.43
CA SER A 333 10.26 -25.40 3.80
C SER A 333 9.92 -26.84 4.23
N TYR A 334 8.63 -27.15 4.37
CA TYR A 334 8.18 -28.50 4.74
C TYR A 334 8.68 -29.54 3.75
N ARG A 335 8.93 -30.75 4.24
CA ARG A 335 9.27 -31.93 3.43
C ARG A 335 8.07 -32.86 3.36
N ILE A 336 7.83 -33.43 2.18
CA ILE A 336 6.89 -34.54 1.99
C ILE A 336 7.67 -35.85 2.07
N ASP A 337 7.31 -36.66 3.04
CA ASP A 337 7.66 -38.07 3.20
C ASP A 337 6.33 -38.80 3.49
N PRO A 338 5.74 -39.51 2.52
CA PRO A 338 4.40 -40.08 2.67
C PRO A 338 4.22 -40.97 3.90
N LYS A 339 5.28 -41.65 4.35
CA LYS A 339 5.21 -42.51 5.55
C LYS A 339 5.10 -41.69 6.83
N HIS A 340 5.82 -40.58 6.90
CA HIS A 340 6.04 -39.85 8.14
C HIS A 340 5.24 -38.55 8.23
N THR A 341 5.14 -37.82 7.12
CA THR A 341 4.50 -36.52 7.07
C THR A 341 3.18 -36.53 6.33
N GLY A 342 2.76 -37.64 5.73
CA GLY A 342 1.64 -37.69 4.80
C GLY A 342 2.00 -37.08 3.43
N SER A 343 1.06 -37.14 2.50
CA SER A 343 1.23 -36.72 1.10
C SER A 343 0.49 -35.43 0.74
N ARG A 344 -0.53 -35.06 1.52
CA ARG A 344 -1.41 -33.91 1.23
C ARG A 344 -0.86 -32.59 1.75
N THR A 345 -1.18 -31.50 1.05
CA THR A 345 -0.99 -30.12 1.52
C THR A 345 -2.14 -29.27 1.00
N ASP A 346 -3.15 -29.02 1.83
CA ASP A 346 -4.30 -28.21 1.44
C ASP A 346 -4.01 -26.72 1.63
N ILE A 347 -3.36 -26.39 2.75
CA ILE A 347 -2.98 -25.02 3.08
C ILE A 347 -1.47 -24.95 3.29
N HIS A 348 -0.79 -24.14 2.49
CA HIS A 348 0.61 -23.80 2.76
C HIS A 348 0.71 -22.39 3.33
N THR A 349 1.27 -22.32 4.54
CA THR A 349 1.56 -21.08 5.23
C THR A 349 3.06 -20.80 5.16
N THR A 350 3.45 -19.59 4.75
CA THR A 350 4.86 -19.29 4.50
C THR A 350 5.19 -17.84 4.81
N ILE A 351 6.44 -17.54 5.15
CA ILE A 351 6.92 -16.17 5.24
C ILE A 351 7.35 -15.66 3.87
N HIS A 352 7.08 -14.38 3.61
CA HIS A 352 7.46 -13.75 2.35
C HIS A 352 8.98 -13.65 2.10
N LYS A 353 9.81 -13.87 3.13
CA LYS A 353 11.27 -13.69 3.07
C LYS A 353 12.01 -14.83 2.36
N HIS A 354 11.47 -16.04 2.33
CA HIS A 354 12.08 -17.18 1.61
C HIS A 354 11.12 -17.76 0.56
N ALA A 355 11.65 -18.56 -0.38
CA ALA A 355 10.92 -19.05 -1.55
C ALA A 355 10.72 -20.58 -1.55
N PHE A 356 10.83 -21.24 -0.39
CA PHE A 356 10.67 -22.70 -0.31
C PHE A 356 9.21 -23.12 -0.54
N ASN A 357 9.00 -24.11 -1.39
CA ASN A 357 7.70 -24.69 -1.74
C ASN A 357 6.69 -23.69 -2.34
N TRP A 358 7.14 -22.61 -2.97
CA TRP A 358 6.26 -21.67 -3.67
C TRP A 358 5.70 -22.23 -4.99
N ASP A 359 6.43 -23.17 -5.59
CA ASP A 359 6.07 -23.93 -6.78
C ASP A 359 5.14 -25.11 -6.51
N LYS A 360 5.02 -25.55 -5.24
CA LYS A 360 4.22 -26.73 -4.90
C LYS A 360 2.72 -26.43 -4.97
N PRO A 361 1.93 -27.27 -5.64
CA PRO A 361 0.48 -27.07 -5.77
C PRO A 361 -0.19 -27.22 -4.40
N VAL A 362 -1.05 -26.26 -4.07
CA VAL A 362 -1.90 -26.27 -2.87
C VAL A 362 -3.26 -25.68 -3.19
N THR A 363 -4.26 -25.93 -2.34
CA THR A 363 -5.56 -25.27 -2.49
C THR A 363 -5.44 -23.80 -2.09
N THR A 364 -4.94 -23.53 -0.89
CA THR A 364 -4.84 -22.17 -0.34
C THR A 364 -3.40 -21.86 0.10
N ARG A 365 -2.89 -20.69 -0.29
CA ARG A 365 -1.60 -20.18 0.19
C ARG A 365 -1.82 -18.95 1.07
N LEU A 366 -1.28 -18.99 2.28
CA LEU A 366 -1.22 -17.84 3.18
C LEU A 366 0.23 -17.40 3.32
N VAL A 367 0.51 -16.14 2.96
CA VAL A 367 1.86 -15.58 3.04
C VAL A 367 1.88 -14.54 4.14
N PHE A 368 2.71 -14.73 5.15
CA PHE A 368 2.84 -13.79 6.26
C PHE A 368 3.99 -12.81 6.05
N GLY A 369 3.82 -11.58 6.53
CA GLY A 369 4.84 -10.54 6.44
C GLY A 369 4.54 -9.32 7.31
N GLY A 370 5.58 -8.72 7.88
CA GLY A 370 5.42 -7.62 8.83
C GLY A 370 5.17 -6.26 8.17
N VAL A 371 5.88 -5.99 7.08
CA VAL A 371 5.83 -4.74 6.33
C VAL A 371 5.01 -4.95 5.05
N SER A 372 3.93 -4.18 4.89
CA SER A 372 3.00 -4.33 3.75
C SER A 372 3.69 -4.17 2.39
N GLY A 373 4.56 -3.17 2.23
CA GLY A 373 5.28 -2.93 0.98
C GLY A 373 6.15 -4.12 0.55
N ASP A 374 7.03 -4.59 1.45
CA ASP A 374 7.93 -5.72 1.18
C ASP A 374 7.17 -7.02 0.92
N TRP A 375 6.07 -7.24 1.65
CA TRP A 375 5.18 -8.37 1.44
C TRP A 375 4.55 -8.33 0.03
N LYS A 376 3.98 -7.19 -0.38
CA LYS A 376 3.40 -7.01 -1.72
C LYS A 376 4.44 -7.23 -2.82
N HIS A 377 5.65 -6.69 -2.64
CA HIS A 377 6.76 -6.91 -3.58
C HIS A 377 7.14 -8.39 -3.68
N SER A 378 7.23 -9.08 -2.54
CA SER A 378 7.58 -10.51 -2.49
C SER A 378 6.53 -11.38 -3.18
N LEU A 379 5.24 -11.08 -2.98
CA LEU A 379 4.16 -11.79 -3.66
C LEU A 379 4.25 -11.65 -5.18
N ARG A 380 4.44 -10.43 -5.69
CA ARG A 380 4.55 -10.18 -7.13
C ARG A 380 5.70 -10.96 -7.78
N ASN A 381 6.81 -11.10 -7.07
CA ASN A 381 8.04 -11.69 -7.64
C ASN A 381 8.18 -13.19 -7.43
N ARG A 382 7.40 -13.79 -6.51
CA ARG A 382 7.61 -15.17 -6.09
C ARG A 382 6.41 -16.08 -6.30
N LEU A 383 5.20 -15.53 -6.46
CA LEU A 383 4.03 -16.35 -6.73
C LEU A 383 4.20 -17.08 -8.05
N VAL A 384 3.97 -18.40 -8.01
CA VAL A 384 4.00 -19.26 -9.19
C VAL A 384 2.55 -19.43 -9.66
N PRO A 385 2.22 -19.06 -10.92
CA PRO A 385 0.92 -19.31 -11.51
C PRO A 385 0.53 -20.80 -11.42
N GLY A 386 -0.72 -21.09 -11.08
CA GLY A 386 -1.23 -22.47 -10.94
C GLY A 386 -0.76 -23.25 -9.70
N ALA A 387 0.20 -22.74 -8.92
CA ALA A 387 0.65 -23.40 -7.69
C ALA A 387 -0.30 -23.21 -6.49
N GLN A 388 -1.31 -22.36 -6.62
CA GLN A 388 -2.38 -22.21 -5.63
C GLN A 388 -3.70 -21.86 -6.32
N GLN A 389 -4.83 -22.27 -5.74
CA GLN A 389 -6.15 -21.83 -6.19
C GLN A 389 -6.55 -20.53 -5.48
N TYR A 390 -6.24 -20.42 -4.19
CA TYR A 390 -6.55 -19.26 -3.36
C TYR A 390 -5.31 -18.64 -2.72
N LEU A 391 -5.33 -17.32 -2.56
CA LEU A 391 -4.27 -16.55 -1.91
C LEU A 391 -4.85 -15.59 -0.87
N GLY A 392 -4.35 -15.64 0.36
CA GLY A 392 -4.77 -14.73 1.41
C GLY A 392 -4.43 -13.26 1.10
N ASP A 393 -5.40 -12.37 1.30
CA ASP A 393 -5.21 -10.93 1.11
C ASP A 393 -4.55 -10.24 2.33
N GLU A 394 -4.46 -8.92 2.29
CA GLU A 394 -3.80 -8.12 3.33
C GLU A 394 -4.42 -8.30 4.74
N SER A 395 -5.69 -8.74 4.85
CA SER A 395 -6.34 -9.05 6.13
C SER A 395 -5.74 -10.28 6.83
N LEU A 396 -5.16 -11.22 6.06
CA LEU A 396 -4.53 -12.44 6.54
C LEU A 396 -3.00 -12.33 6.67
N ARG A 397 -2.43 -11.18 6.34
CA ARG A 397 -0.97 -10.96 6.24
C ARG A 397 -0.21 -11.15 7.57
N TRP A 398 -0.80 -10.72 8.69
CA TRP A 398 -0.11 -10.76 9.98
C TRP A 398 -1.08 -10.96 11.15
N PRO A 399 -1.64 -12.17 11.31
CA PRO A 399 -2.77 -12.42 12.22
C PRO A 399 -2.59 -11.87 13.64
N VAL A 400 -1.50 -12.23 14.31
CA VAL A 400 -1.24 -11.84 15.71
C VAL A 400 -1.20 -10.32 15.88
N ARG A 401 -0.55 -9.60 14.93
CA ARG A 401 -0.36 -8.15 15.02
C ARG A 401 -1.56 -7.35 14.50
N ASN A 402 -2.11 -7.74 13.35
CA ASN A 402 -3.15 -6.97 12.67
C ASN A 402 -4.55 -7.30 13.21
N LEU A 403 -4.84 -8.59 13.42
CA LEU A 403 -6.15 -9.04 13.90
C LEU A 403 -6.20 -9.06 15.42
N GLY A 404 -5.18 -9.68 16.04
CA GLY A 404 -5.08 -9.75 17.50
C GLY A 404 -4.74 -8.42 18.17
N ARG A 405 -4.25 -7.43 17.41
CA ARG A 405 -3.75 -6.14 17.91
C ARG A 405 -2.71 -6.28 19.04
N LEU A 406 -2.00 -7.41 19.07
CA LEU A 406 -0.97 -7.65 20.07
C LEU A 406 0.29 -6.88 19.68
N GLY A 407 0.51 -5.76 20.38
CA GLY A 407 1.69 -4.91 20.22
C GLY A 407 2.98 -5.59 20.72
N THR A 408 4.12 -4.96 20.44
CA THR A 408 5.44 -5.42 20.92
C THR A 408 5.53 -5.45 22.44
N ASP A 409 4.66 -4.72 23.12
CA ASP A 409 4.67 -4.58 24.57
C ASP A 409 4.08 -5.85 25.24
N ALA A 410 3.09 -6.47 24.58
CA ALA A 410 2.46 -7.72 25.02
C ALA A 410 3.13 -8.96 24.45
N TRP A 411 3.68 -8.86 23.22
CA TRP A 411 4.43 -9.93 22.57
C TRP A 411 5.68 -9.34 21.93
N PRO A 412 6.83 -9.28 22.62
CA PRO A 412 8.02 -8.58 22.10
C PRO A 412 8.64 -9.23 20.86
N SER A 413 8.60 -10.56 20.77
CA SER A 413 9.23 -11.31 19.69
C SER A 413 8.43 -11.23 18.38
N ILE A 414 9.10 -11.48 17.25
CA ILE A 414 8.37 -11.67 15.98
C ILE A 414 7.69 -13.05 16.08
N PRO A 415 6.36 -13.17 15.92
CA PRO A 415 5.73 -14.48 16.03
C PRO A 415 6.05 -15.36 14.82
N THR A 416 6.22 -16.67 15.04
CA THR A 416 6.55 -17.64 14.00
C THR A 416 5.39 -17.84 13.01
N THR A 417 5.67 -18.44 11.85
CA THR A 417 4.60 -18.85 10.91
C THR A 417 3.63 -19.84 11.54
N GLY A 418 4.17 -20.80 12.31
CA GLY A 418 3.39 -21.77 13.08
C GLY A 418 2.42 -21.07 14.00
N PHE A 419 2.93 -20.17 14.84
CA PHE A 419 2.13 -19.46 15.82
C PHE A 419 1.10 -18.51 15.19
N ASN A 420 1.46 -17.77 14.13
CA ASN A 420 0.47 -16.94 13.42
C ASN A 420 -0.71 -17.78 12.89
N MET A 421 -0.45 -19.00 12.41
CA MET A 421 -1.49 -19.89 11.92
C MET A 421 -2.30 -20.50 13.06
N SER A 422 -1.66 -21.03 14.10
CA SER A 422 -2.35 -21.57 15.28
C SER A 422 -3.25 -20.52 15.92
N TRP A 423 -2.73 -19.29 16.11
CA TRP A 423 -3.50 -18.17 16.63
C TRP A 423 -4.68 -17.80 15.72
N LEU A 424 -4.48 -17.76 14.40
CA LEU A 424 -5.56 -17.45 13.44
C LEU A 424 -6.70 -18.48 13.51
N LEU A 425 -6.36 -19.76 13.56
CA LEU A 425 -7.36 -20.84 13.63
C LEU A 425 -8.09 -20.86 14.97
N ASP A 426 -7.38 -20.61 16.08
CA ASP A 426 -7.97 -20.44 17.40
C ASP A 426 -8.95 -19.25 17.40
N PHE A 427 -8.51 -18.10 16.92
CA PHE A 427 -9.31 -16.87 16.83
C PHE A 427 -10.57 -17.03 15.99
N LEU A 428 -10.50 -17.76 14.87
CA LEU A 428 -11.64 -17.96 14.00
C LEU A 428 -12.68 -18.91 14.60
N ASP A 429 -12.23 -19.87 15.42
CA ASP A 429 -13.07 -20.82 16.18
C ASP A 429 -14.23 -21.43 15.36
N VAL A 430 -13.90 -22.00 14.20
CA VAL A 430 -14.89 -22.64 13.31
C VAL A 430 -14.57 -24.09 12.98
N SER A 431 -13.42 -24.61 13.41
CA SER A 431 -12.99 -25.97 13.13
C SER A 431 -13.23 -26.84 14.37
N PRO A 432 -14.06 -27.90 14.27
CA PRO A 432 -14.41 -28.74 15.41
C PRO A 432 -13.24 -29.57 15.93
N ARG A 433 -12.19 -29.73 15.11
CA ARG A 433 -10.96 -30.45 15.47
C ARG A 433 -9.75 -29.67 15.01
N LEU A 434 -8.81 -29.38 15.92
CA LEU A 434 -7.57 -28.67 15.63
C LEU A 434 -6.38 -29.34 16.34
N ASP A 435 -5.57 -30.05 15.55
CA ASP A 435 -4.44 -30.82 16.06
C ASP A 435 -3.10 -30.27 15.54
N LEU A 436 -2.13 -30.16 16.44
CA LEU A 436 -0.76 -29.77 16.15
C LEU A 436 0.11 -31.02 16.21
N ILE A 437 0.62 -31.46 15.06
CA ILE A 437 1.39 -32.69 14.91
C ILE A 437 2.89 -32.37 14.88
N GLY A 438 3.62 -32.96 15.82
CA GLY A 438 5.07 -32.81 15.97
C GLY A 438 5.54 -31.46 16.51
N PHE A 439 4.67 -30.68 17.14
CA PHE A 439 5.05 -29.39 17.73
C PHE A 439 5.86 -29.60 19.02
N ASP A 440 7.17 -29.81 18.85
CA ASP A 440 8.15 -29.93 19.93
C ASP A 440 9.05 -28.69 20.05
N PHE A 441 8.68 -27.61 19.37
CA PHE A 441 9.40 -26.32 19.41
C PHE A 441 10.89 -26.45 19.06
N TYR A 442 11.20 -27.37 18.12
CA TYR A 442 12.53 -27.69 17.62
C TYR A 442 13.45 -28.42 18.62
N GLU A 443 12.90 -29.02 19.68
CA GLU A 443 13.67 -29.89 20.59
C GLU A 443 14.32 -31.08 19.84
N SER A 444 13.66 -31.66 18.83
CA SER A 444 14.22 -32.71 17.96
C SER A 444 14.96 -32.19 16.72
N GLY A 445 15.23 -30.88 16.64
CA GLY A 445 15.80 -30.25 15.45
C GLY A 445 14.79 -30.12 14.29
N ALA A 446 15.31 -29.77 13.12
CA ALA A 446 14.48 -29.45 11.95
C ALA A 446 14.37 -30.63 10.98
N TYR A 447 13.16 -30.83 10.43
CA TYR A 447 12.88 -31.73 9.31
C TYR A 447 12.29 -30.92 8.15
N ARG A 448 13.13 -30.61 7.17
CA ARG A 448 12.84 -29.67 6.06
C ARG A 448 13.35 -30.23 4.73
N VAL A 449 13.04 -29.56 3.63
CA VAL A 449 13.70 -29.83 2.35
C VAL A 449 15.22 -29.63 2.48
N PRO A 450 16.06 -30.39 1.75
CA PRO A 450 17.52 -30.38 1.91
C PRO A 450 18.14 -28.98 1.82
N GLU A 451 17.64 -28.13 0.94
CA GLU A 451 18.14 -26.77 0.71
C GLU A 451 17.94 -25.87 1.94
N ALA A 452 16.90 -26.14 2.74
CA ALA A 452 16.55 -25.38 3.93
C ALA A 452 17.20 -25.91 5.22
N MET A 453 17.84 -27.08 5.18
CA MET A 453 18.56 -27.65 6.33
C MET A 453 19.79 -26.83 6.72
N LYS A 454 20.34 -26.05 5.78
CA LYS A 454 21.47 -25.14 6.02
C LYS A 454 21.07 -23.86 6.77
N LEU A 455 19.77 -23.57 6.87
CA LEU A 455 19.28 -22.38 7.54
C LEU A 455 19.14 -22.64 9.05
N ALA A 456 19.86 -21.86 9.84
CA ALA A 456 19.72 -21.87 11.29
C ALA A 456 18.27 -21.58 11.70
N ILE A 457 17.84 -22.21 12.79
CA ILE A 457 16.60 -21.81 13.46
C ILE A 457 16.85 -20.41 14.02
N THR A 458 16.09 -19.43 13.53
CA THR A 458 16.34 -18.02 13.86
C THR A 458 16.02 -17.72 15.32
N SER A 459 16.94 -17.03 16.00
CA SER A 459 16.77 -16.57 17.39
C SER A 459 15.90 -15.32 17.52
N VAL A 460 15.44 -14.75 16.39
CA VAL A 460 14.53 -13.58 16.38
C VAL A 460 13.11 -13.98 16.83
N HIS A 461 12.81 -15.28 16.82
CA HIS A 461 11.61 -15.85 17.41
C HIS A 461 11.87 -16.29 18.84
N GLU A 462 10.86 -16.16 19.69
CA GLU A 462 10.92 -16.62 21.07
C GLU A 462 9.86 -17.72 21.25
N TYR A 463 10.33 -18.97 21.27
CA TYR A 463 9.50 -20.16 21.20
C TYR A 463 8.84 -20.52 22.55
N THR A 464 9.33 -19.98 23.67
CA THR A 464 8.82 -20.30 25.01
C THR A 464 7.42 -19.72 25.22
N SER A 465 7.21 -18.46 24.88
CA SER A 465 5.87 -17.84 24.94
C SER A 465 4.89 -18.50 23.98
N GLU A 466 5.32 -18.85 22.77
CA GLU A 466 4.48 -19.58 21.80
C GLU A 466 4.07 -20.95 22.36
N LYS A 467 5.02 -21.69 22.97
CA LYS A 467 4.77 -22.97 23.65
C LYS A 467 3.79 -22.80 24.79
N ALA A 468 3.99 -21.81 25.66
CA ALA A 468 3.10 -21.55 26.78
C ALA A 468 1.66 -21.28 26.31
N TRP A 469 1.48 -20.45 25.28
CA TRP A 469 0.16 -20.15 24.71
C TRP A 469 -0.53 -21.39 24.11
N VAL A 470 0.23 -22.26 23.43
CA VAL A 470 -0.31 -23.52 22.87
C VAL A 470 -0.73 -24.47 23.99
N MET A 471 0.12 -24.64 25.00
CA MET A 471 -0.14 -25.58 26.09
C MET A 471 -1.30 -25.13 26.99
N ASP A 472 -1.50 -23.82 27.16
CA ASP A 472 -2.65 -23.24 27.87
C ASP A 472 -4.00 -23.57 27.19
N ARG A 473 -3.99 -23.86 25.88
CA ARG A 473 -5.17 -24.21 25.08
C ARG A 473 -5.30 -25.70 24.79
N ALA A 474 -4.32 -26.51 25.19
CA ALA A 474 -4.33 -27.92 24.89
C ALA A 474 -5.40 -28.66 25.71
N GLN A 475 -6.31 -29.35 25.03
CA GLN A 475 -7.27 -30.26 25.66
C GLN A 475 -6.67 -31.65 25.88
N SER A 476 -5.77 -32.08 25.00
CA SER A 476 -4.99 -33.29 25.20
C SER A 476 -3.61 -33.18 24.57
N VAL A 477 -2.64 -33.87 25.16
CA VAL A 477 -1.25 -33.88 24.71
C VAL A 477 -0.73 -35.31 24.71
N THR A 478 -0.18 -35.73 23.59
CA THR A 478 0.60 -36.96 23.44
C THR A 478 1.99 -36.61 22.94
N ASP A 479 2.86 -37.62 22.82
CA ASP A 479 4.21 -37.43 22.30
C ASP A 479 4.28 -36.83 20.89
N MET A 480 3.19 -36.93 20.11
CA MET A 480 3.14 -36.50 18.70
C MET A 480 2.04 -35.47 18.42
N ARG A 481 1.00 -35.40 19.24
CA ARG A 481 -0.18 -34.55 19.01
C ARG A 481 -0.44 -33.65 20.20
N ILE A 482 -0.62 -32.36 19.93
CA ILE A 482 -1.27 -31.43 20.85
C ILE A 482 -2.63 -31.10 20.24
N SER A 483 -3.71 -31.50 20.91
CA SER A 483 -5.07 -31.22 20.47
C SER A 483 -5.60 -29.99 21.19
N LEU A 484 -6.03 -28.97 20.45
CA LEU A 484 -6.62 -27.74 21.03
C LEU A 484 -8.14 -27.84 21.18
N ARG A 485 -8.78 -28.71 20.40
CA ARG A 485 -10.19 -29.10 20.47
C ARG A 485 -10.48 -30.25 19.52
#